data_AF-A0A9J6GYR9-F1
#
_entry.id   AF-A0A9J6GYR9-F1
#
_cell.length_a   1.000
_cell.length_b   1.000
_cell.length_c   1.000
_cell.angle_alpha   90.00
_cell.angle_beta   90.00
_cell.angle_gamma   90.00
#
_symmetry.space_group_name_H-M   'P 1'
#
loop_
_entity.id
_entity.type
_entity.pdbx_description
1 polymer ?
#
loop_
_entity_poly.entity_id
_entity_poly.type
_entity_poly.pdbx_seq_one_letter_code
_entity_poly.pdbx_strand_id
1 'polypeptide(L)'
;MEASQPLEAPLVPPVEAALRQLIAELELQLKAMEQVRLLANRKKNQAALEMKNLESGLQEFLNRDQIQRLKKKTTRGTPWTEKTLRKGLQLRLACGKRGYKLVRETAQPLPANHTLQHHLQSYKFKPGLLHDLMRAFALKLCLFLAIPKSFCLLAHLICTAFKLCLVKTCFFCRLGRWIQKNGMQP
;
A
#
# COMPACT_ATOMS: atom_id res chain seq x y z
N MET A 1 31.80 35.49 -65.87
CA MET A 1 32.19 34.81 -64.63
C MET A 1 31.11 33.79 -64.33
N GLU A 2 31.54 32.54 -64.23
CA GLU A 2 30.78 31.30 -64.39
C GLU A 2 29.37 31.24 -63.76
N ALA A 3 28.42 30.75 -64.56
CA ALA A 3 27.28 30.00 -64.05
C ALA A 3 27.74 28.53 -63.89
N SER A 4 28.03 28.14 -62.66
CA SER A 4 28.33 26.74 -62.32
C SER A 4 27.07 25.89 -62.48
N GLN A 5 26.97 25.14 -63.58
CA GLN A 5 26.02 24.02 -63.67
C GLN A 5 26.49 22.90 -62.74
N PRO A 6 25.65 22.40 -61.81
CA PRO A 6 25.98 21.19 -61.08
C PRO A 6 25.95 20.00 -62.04
N LEU A 7 27.04 19.23 -61.98
CA LEU A 7 27.31 18.05 -62.78
C LEU A 7 26.42 16.89 -62.28
N GLU A 8 25.18 16.78 -62.78
CA GLU A 8 24.36 15.58 -62.56
C GLU A 8 24.70 14.58 -63.67
N ALA A 9 25.73 13.76 -63.45
CA ALA A 9 26.04 12.64 -64.34
C ALA A 9 24.87 11.65 -64.32
N PRO A 10 24.31 11.22 -65.47
CA PRO A 10 23.23 10.23 -65.50
C PRO A 10 23.73 8.92 -64.90
N LEU A 11 23.16 8.54 -63.76
CA LEU A 11 23.33 7.20 -63.18
C LEU A 11 22.87 6.15 -64.21
N VAL A 12 23.53 4.99 -64.22
CA VAL A 12 23.15 3.91 -65.15
C VAL A 12 21.67 3.57 -64.91
N PRO A 13 20.81 3.54 -65.94
CA PRO A 13 19.35 3.44 -65.81
C PRO A 13 18.81 2.30 -64.91
N PRO A 14 19.48 1.13 -64.79
CA PRO A 14 19.04 0.07 -63.86
C PRO A 14 19.21 0.45 -62.39
N VAL A 15 20.25 1.21 -62.05
CA VAL A 15 20.57 1.59 -60.66
C VAL A 15 19.60 2.67 -60.18
N GLU A 16 19.29 3.64 -61.04
CA GLU A 16 18.31 4.68 -60.72
C GLU A 16 16.90 4.12 -60.51
N ALA A 17 16.49 3.16 -61.35
CA ALA A 17 15.21 2.47 -61.19
C ALA A 17 15.13 1.67 -59.87
N ALA A 18 16.19 0.96 -59.50
CA ALA A 18 16.26 0.22 -58.24
C ALA A 18 16.18 1.15 -57.01
N LEU A 19 16.82 2.32 -57.06
CA LEU A 19 16.76 3.33 -56.00
C LEU A 19 15.34 3.88 -55.83
N ARG A 20 14.66 4.19 -56.94
CA ARG A 20 13.26 4.65 -56.93
C ARG A 20 12.31 3.60 -56.34
N GLN A 21 12.51 2.32 -56.66
CA GLN A 21 11.74 1.22 -56.08
C GLN A 21 11.94 1.12 -54.56
N LEU A 22 13.17 1.25 -54.07
CA LEU A 22 13.47 1.22 -52.64
C LEU A 22 12.85 2.41 -51.90
N ILE A 23 12.90 3.61 -52.48
CA ILE A 23 12.26 4.81 -51.90
C ILE A 23 10.75 4.59 -51.75
N ALA A 24 10.09 4.09 -52.80
CA ALA A 24 8.65 3.82 -52.76
C ALA A 24 8.27 2.77 -51.70
N GLU A 25 9.08 1.72 -51.55
CA GLU A 25 8.89 0.70 -50.51
C GLU A 25 9.04 1.30 -49.10
N LEU A 26 10.09 2.10 -48.86
CA LEU A 26 10.29 2.76 -47.58
C LEU A 26 9.15 3.74 -47.24
N GLU A 27 8.64 4.48 -48.22
CA GLU A 27 7.47 5.35 -48.04
C GLU A 27 6.21 4.57 -47.66
N LEU A 28 6.00 3.40 -48.28
CA LEU A 28 4.89 2.51 -47.94
C LEU A 28 5.01 1.98 -46.51
N GLN A 29 6.20 1.57 -46.10
CA GLN A 29 6.48 1.11 -44.74
C GLN A 29 6.26 2.21 -43.70
N LEU A 30 6.72 3.45 -43.97
CA LEU A 30 6.49 4.59 -43.10
C LEU A 30 4.99 4.88 -42.90
N LYS A 31 4.21 4.87 -43.99
CA LYS A 31 2.74 5.05 -43.92
C LYS A 31 2.08 3.97 -43.08
N ALA A 32 2.48 2.70 -43.25
CA ALA A 32 1.94 1.59 -42.47
C ALA A 32 2.29 1.74 -40.97
N MET A 33 3.54 2.05 -40.63
CA MET A 33 3.98 2.26 -39.25
C MET A 33 3.25 3.44 -38.60
N GLU A 34 3.01 4.52 -39.34
CA GLU A 34 2.27 5.67 -38.84
C GLU A 34 0.81 5.32 -38.51
N GLN A 35 0.14 4.55 -39.37
CA GLN A 35 -1.21 4.05 -39.08
C GLN A 35 -1.25 3.20 -37.81
N VAL A 36 -0.28 2.29 -37.64
CA VAL A 36 -0.16 1.47 -36.42
C VAL A 36 0.05 2.36 -35.19
N ARG A 37 0.94 3.37 -35.27
CA ARG A 37 1.19 4.33 -34.19
C ARG A 37 -0.08 5.08 -33.80
N LEU A 38 -0.86 5.56 -34.78
CA LEU A 38 -2.11 6.28 -34.53
C LEU A 38 -3.13 5.40 -33.83
N LEU A 39 -3.30 4.15 -34.29
CA LEU A 39 -4.20 3.18 -33.66
C LEU A 39 -3.77 2.84 -32.23
N ALA A 40 -2.47 2.62 -32.01
CA ALA A 40 -1.91 2.37 -30.68
C ALA A 40 -2.14 3.57 -29.73
N ASN A 41 -1.97 4.79 -30.22
CA ASN A 41 -2.19 5.99 -29.43
C ASN A 41 -3.66 6.20 -29.07
N ARG A 42 -4.59 5.91 -30.00
CA ARG A 42 -6.03 5.91 -29.71
C ARG A 42 -6.39 4.93 -28.60
N LYS A 43 -5.92 3.68 -28.70
CA LYS A 43 -6.13 2.66 -27.66
C LYS A 43 -5.55 3.08 -26.31
N LYS A 44 -4.34 3.66 -26.31
CA LYS A 44 -3.70 4.19 -25.09
C LYS A 44 -4.52 5.31 -24.45
N ASN A 45 -5.02 6.25 -25.25
CA ASN A 45 -5.84 7.36 -24.76
C ASN A 45 -7.18 6.88 -24.20
N GLN A 46 -7.82 5.92 -24.87
CA GLN A 46 -9.05 5.30 -24.39
C GLN A 46 -8.82 4.60 -23.04
N ALA A 47 -7.79 3.76 -22.94
CA ALA A 47 -7.45 3.08 -21.69
C ALA A 47 -7.10 4.09 -20.56
N ALA A 48 -6.42 5.19 -20.88
CA ALA A 48 -6.12 6.24 -19.91
C ALA A 48 -7.39 6.96 -19.40
N LEU A 49 -8.37 7.19 -20.28
CA LEU A 49 -9.65 7.79 -19.92
C LEU A 49 -10.48 6.84 -19.04
N GLU A 50 -10.56 5.56 -19.41
CA GLU A 50 -11.24 4.52 -18.63
C GLU A 50 -10.62 4.39 -17.24
N MET A 51 -9.29 4.40 -17.14
CA MET A 51 -8.58 4.41 -15.86
C MET A 51 -8.90 5.64 -15.03
N LYS A 52 -8.95 6.83 -15.64
CA LYS A 52 -9.30 8.07 -14.94
C LYS A 52 -10.73 8.03 -14.39
N ASN A 53 -11.69 7.53 -15.17
CA ASN A 53 -13.09 7.41 -14.76
C ASN A 53 -13.26 6.43 -13.60
N LEU A 54 -12.57 5.28 -13.65
CA LEU A 54 -12.56 4.31 -12.55
C LEU A 54 -11.94 4.92 -11.29
N GLU A 55 -10.82 5.63 -11.44
CA GLU A 55 -10.16 6.30 -10.32
C GLU A 55 -11.04 7.36 -9.66
N SER A 56 -11.82 8.13 -10.42
CA SER A 56 -12.76 9.10 -9.84
C SER A 56 -13.83 8.42 -8.99
N GLY A 57 -14.42 7.31 -9.45
CA GLY A 57 -15.39 6.57 -8.65
C GLY A 57 -14.77 5.95 -7.39
N LEU A 58 -13.53 5.46 -7.48
CA LEU A 58 -12.82 4.92 -6.31
C LEU A 58 -12.46 5.99 -5.28
N GLN A 59 -12.29 7.26 -5.66
CA GLN A 59 -11.96 8.34 -4.71
C GLN A 59 -13.08 8.66 -3.72
N GLU A 60 -14.32 8.28 -4.01
CA GLU A 60 -15.46 8.46 -3.09
C GLU A 60 -15.37 7.54 -1.88
N PHE A 61 -14.85 6.33 -2.06
CA PHE A 61 -14.80 5.28 -1.03
C PHE A 61 -13.38 5.00 -0.51
N LEU A 62 -12.38 5.04 -1.39
CA LEU A 62 -10.99 4.73 -1.08
C LEU A 62 -10.19 6.00 -0.78
N ASN A 63 -9.28 5.91 0.19
CA ASN A 63 -8.25 6.94 0.34
C ASN A 63 -7.21 6.86 -0.80
N ARG A 64 -6.49 7.95 -1.07
CA ARG A 64 -5.50 8.02 -2.18
C ARG A 64 -4.41 6.94 -2.12
N ASP A 65 -3.92 6.62 -0.92
CA ASP A 65 -2.93 5.56 -0.68
C ASP A 65 -3.49 4.16 -0.97
N GLN A 66 -4.77 3.94 -0.67
CA GLN A 66 -5.48 2.71 -1.01
C GLN A 66 -5.60 2.54 -2.53
N ILE A 67 -5.96 3.60 -3.26
CA ILE A 67 -6.00 3.60 -4.74
C ILE A 67 -4.60 3.34 -5.30
N GLN A 68 -3.58 4.04 -4.81
CA GLN A 68 -2.21 3.86 -5.27
C GLN A 68 -1.72 2.41 -5.07
N ARG A 69 -2.20 1.75 -4.01
CA ARG A 69 -1.89 0.35 -3.74
C ARG A 69 -2.60 -0.60 -4.69
N LEU A 70 -3.80 -0.28 -5.14
CA LEU A 70 -4.51 -1.06 -6.18
C LEU A 70 -3.86 -0.91 -7.56
N LYS A 71 -3.34 0.27 -7.89
CA LYS A 71 -2.65 0.51 -9.17
C LYS A 71 -1.35 -0.28 -9.32
N LYS A 72 -0.66 -0.57 -8.21
CA LYS A 72 0.65 -1.23 -8.22
C LYS A 72 0.48 -2.74 -8.06
N LYS A 73 1.18 -3.52 -8.90
CA LYS A 73 1.33 -4.97 -8.69
C LYS A 73 2.10 -5.33 -7.41
N THR A 74 2.96 -4.42 -6.94
CA THR A 74 3.83 -4.64 -5.78
C THR A 74 3.48 -3.68 -4.64
N THR A 75 3.43 -4.23 -3.42
CA THR A 75 3.15 -3.47 -2.20
C THR A 75 4.35 -2.73 -1.60
N ARG A 76 5.54 -2.87 -2.19
CA ARG A 76 6.79 -2.29 -1.70
C ARG A 76 6.82 -0.77 -1.92
N GLY A 77 7.27 -0.03 -0.90
CA GLY A 77 7.60 1.40 -1.02
C GLY A 77 6.43 2.39 -1.03
N THR A 78 5.20 1.97 -0.75
CA THR A 78 4.07 2.91 -0.61
C THR A 78 3.68 3.00 0.87
N PRO A 79 3.95 4.14 1.55
CA PRO A 79 3.55 4.32 2.94
C PRO A 79 2.03 4.48 3.04
N TRP A 80 1.48 4.05 4.16
CA TRP A 80 0.07 4.29 4.48
C TRP A 80 -0.11 5.69 5.03
N THR A 81 -1.22 6.33 4.68
CA THR A 81 -1.63 7.58 5.30
C THR A 81 -2.15 7.34 6.72
N GLU A 82 -2.00 8.35 7.57
CA GLU A 82 -2.54 8.32 8.94
C GLU A 82 -4.05 8.06 8.95
N LYS A 83 -4.80 8.59 7.96
CA LYS A 83 -6.25 8.36 7.81
C LYS A 83 -6.56 6.86 7.64
N THR A 84 -5.82 6.18 6.77
CA THR A 84 -6.00 4.73 6.52
C THR A 84 -5.57 3.91 7.73
N LEU A 85 -4.48 4.29 8.40
CA LEU A 85 -4.01 3.62 9.61
C LEU A 85 -5.03 3.74 10.74
N ARG A 86 -5.60 4.92 10.98
CA ARG A 86 -6.66 5.13 11.97
C ARG A 86 -7.92 4.31 11.69
N LYS A 87 -8.42 4.32 10.44
CA LYS A 87 -9.55 3.47 10.03
C LYS A 87 -9.25 1.99 10.28
N GLY A 88 -8.05 1.53 9.90
CA GLY A 88 -7.62 0.15 10.14
C GLY A 88 -7.52 -0.21 11.62
N LEU A 89 -7.05 0.70 12.47
CA LEU A 89 -7.01 0.51 13.92
C LEU A 89 -8.41 0.44 14.52
N GLN A 90 -9.32 1.35 14.14
CA GLN A 90 -10.71 1.34 14.60
C GLN A 90 -11.40 0.02 14.27
N LEU A 91 -11.28 -0.42 13.02
CA LEU A 91 -11.84 -1.70 12.57
C LEU A 91 -11.23 -2.89 13.33
N ARG A 92 -9.91 -2.86 13.55
CA ARG A 92 -9.22 -3.91 14.33
C ARG A 92 -9.68 -3.95 15.78
N LEU A 93 -9.95 -2.79 16.39
CA LEU A 93 -10.47 -2.71 17.76
C LEU A 93 -11.91 -3.22 17.85
N ALA A 94 -12.75 -2.90 16.86
CA ALA A 94 -14.15 -3.33 16.82
C ALA A 94 -14.31 -4.84 16.60
N CYS A 95 -13.61 -5.42 15.63
CA CYS A 95 -13.83 -6.82 15.21
C CYS A 95 -12.77 -7.81 15.75
N GLY A 96 -11.75 -7.31 16.45
CA GLY A 96 -10.60 -8.11 16.89
C GLY A 96 -9.70 -8.59 15.74
N LYS A 97 -8.64 -9.34 16.08
CA LYS A 97 -7.62 -9.79 15.10
C LYS A 97 -8.17 -10.71 14.00
N ARG A 98 -9.06 -11.64 14.37
CA ARG A 98 -9.66 -12.62 13.44
C ARG A 98 -10.66 -11.93 12.51
N GLY A 99 -11.57 -11.12 13.07
CA GLY A 99 -12.51 -10.34 12.28
C GLY A 99 -11.81 -9.37 11.34
N TYR A 100 -10.77 -8.68 11.79
CA TYR A 100 -9.97 -7.81 10.92
C TYR A 100 -9.28 -8.57 9.77
N LYS A 101 -8.82 -9.81 10.00
CA LYS A 101 -8.24 -10.64 8.95
C LYS A 101 -9.32 -10.99 7.91
N LEU A 102 -10.50 -11.40 8.36
CA LEU A 102 -11.64 -11.69 7.48
C LEU A 102 -12.02 -10.45 6.67
N VAL A 103 -12.21 -9.28 7.31
CA VAL A 103 -12.54 -8.04 6.60
C VAL A 103 -11.45 -7.65 5.60
N ARG A 104 -10.16 -7.89 5.89
CA ARG A 104 -9.09 -7.63 4.92
C ARG A 104 -9.10 -8.62 3.74
N GLU A 105 -9.61 -9.83 3.93
CA GLU A 105 -9.74 -10.84 2.87
C GLU A 105 -10.98 -10.58 2.01
N THR A 106 -12.07 -10.09 2.61
CA THR A 106 -13.34 -9.83 1.92
C THR A 106 -13.48 -8.40 1.39
N ALA A 107 -12.78 -7.42 1.98
CA ALA A 107 -12.93 -6.01 1.68
C ALA A 107 -11.62 -5.36 1.20
N GLN A 108 -11.76 -4.09 0.78
CA GLN A 108 -10.79 -2.99 0.66
C GLN A 108 -9.29 -3.29 0.91
N PRO A 109 -8.36 -2.70 0.13
CA PRO A 109 -6.93 -2.70 0.46
C PRO A 109 -6.67 -2.03 1.83
N LEU A 110 -6.53 -2.86 2.87
CA LEU A 110 -6.25 -2.45 4.24
C LEU A 110 -4.81 -2.79 4.65
N PRO A 111 -4.25 -2.05 5.64
CA PRO A 111 -2.93 -2.34 6.18
C PRO A 111 -2.86 -3.72 6.84
N ALA A 112 -1.70 -4.35 6.74
CA ALA A 112 -1.48 -5.63 7.39
C ALA A 112 -1.41 -5.46 8.91
N ASN A 113 -1.69 -6.54 9.64
CA ASN A 113 -1.67 -6.52 11.10
C ASN A 113 -0.32 -6.09 11.69
N HIS A 114 0.79 -6.46 11.05
CA HIS A 114 2.13 -6.05 11.47
C HIS A 114 2.33 -4.53 11.26
N THR A 115 1.77 -3.96 10.19
CA THR A 115 1.87 -2.54 9.88
C THR A 115 1.16 -1.69 10.93
N LEU A 116 -0.06 -2.09 11.31
CA LEU A 116 -0.80 -1.44 12.40
C LEU A 116 -0.05 -1.54 13.73
N GLN A 117 0.58 -2.68 14.01
CA GLN A 117 1.34 -2.87 15.25
C GLN A 117 2.61 -2.01 15.27
N HIS A 118 3.36 -1.95 14.17
CA HIS A 118 4.53 -1.07 14.06
C HIS A 118 4.14 0.40 14.18
N HIS A 119 3.00 0.79 13.59
CA HIS A 119 2.45 2.13 13.77
C HIS A 119 2.18 2.44 15.25
N LEU A 120 1.51 1.52 15.96
CA LEU A 120 1.27 1.66 17.40
C LEU A 120 2.56 1.72 18.24
N GLN A 121 3.59 0.96 17.86
CA GLN A 121 4.89 0.97 18.53
C GLN A 121 5.64 2.30 18.37
N SER A 122 5.33 3.08 17.33
CA SER A 122 5.94 4.38 17.12
C SER A 122 5.48 5.43 18.15
N TYR A 123 4.31 5.22 18.78
CA TYR A 123 3.83 6.09 19.84
C TYR A 123 4.58 5.79 21.14
N LYS A 124 5.40 6.75 21.57
CA LYS A 124 6.08 6.71 22.87
C LYS A 124 5.13 7.25 23.94
N PHE A 125 4.73 6.41 24.88
CA PHE A 125 4.03 6.87 26.08
C PHE A 125 5.03 7.46 27.06
N LYS A 126 4.71 8.61 27.66
CA LYS A 126 5.49 9.13 28.78
C LYS A 126 5.40 8.13 29.95
N PRO A 127 6.51 7.84 30.65
CA PRO A 127 6.44 7.03 31.87
C PRO A 127 5.48 7.72 32.86
N GLY A 128 4.57 6.96 33.47
CA GLY A 128 3.52 7.48 34.35
C GLY A 128 2.14 7.68 33.69
N LEU A 129 2.06 8.11 32.43
CA LEU A 129 0.77 8.37 31.76
C LEU A 129 -0.10 7.10 31.67
N LEU A 130 0.52 5.94 31.43
CA LEU A 130 -0.18 4.67 31.42
C LEU A 130 -0.74 4.32 32.81
N HIS A 131 -0.04 4.66 33.89
CA HIS A 131 -0.54 4.42 35.25
C HIS A 131 -1.75 5.30 35.56
N ASP A 132 -1.72 6.56 35.15
CA ASP A 132 -2.84 7.49 35.33
C ASP A 132 -4.05 7.07 34.50
N LEU A 133 -3.85 6.68 33.23
CA LEU A 133 -4.91 6.12 32.39
C LEU A 133 -5.50 4.86 32.99
N MET A 134 -4.67 3.91 33.43
CA MET A 134 -5.14 2.67 34.06
C MET A 134 -5.90 2.94 35.35
N ARG A 135 -5.47 3.92 36.16
CA ARG A 135 -6.18 4.37 37.37
C ARG A 135 -7.55 4.95 37.01
N ALA A 136 -7.63 5.84 36.01
CA ALA A 136 -8.88 6.42 35.54
C ALA A 136 -9.84 5.36 34.96
N PHE A 137 -9.31 4.39 34.19
CA PHE A 137 -10.10 3.26 33.69
C PHE A 137 -10.62 2.38 34.84
N ALA A 138 -9.80 2.10 35.86
CA ALA A 138 -10.22 1.34 37.03
C ALA A 138 -11.36 2.04 37.78
N LEU A 139 -11.26 3.36 38.01
CA LEU A 139 -12.33 4.13 38.64
C LEU A 139 -13.63 4.10 37.82
N LYS A 140 -13.52 4.22 36.50
CA LYS A 140 -14.69 4.17 35.60
C LYS A 140 -15.35 2.79 35.61
N LEU A 141 -14.57 1.70 35.63
CA LEU A 141 -15.09 0.33 35.73
C LEU A 141 -15.73 0.06 37.10
N CYS A 142 -15.15 0.56 38.19
CA CYS A 142 -15.76 0.48 39.52
C CYS A 142 -17.10 1.21 39.60
N LEU A 143 -17.22 2.35 38.92
CA LEU A 143 -18.46 3.12 38.86
C LEU A 143 -19.52 2.42 37.99
N PHE A 144 -19.12 1.85 36.84
CA PHE A 144 -20.04 1.25 35.85
C PHE A 144 -20.61 -0.09 36.29
N LEU A 145 -19.88 -0.85 37.10
CA LEU A 145 -20.28 -2.20 37.51
C LEU A 145 -21.03 -2.24 38.85
N ALA A 146 -21.18 -1.12 39.55
CA ALA A 146 -21.80 -1.04 40.88
C ALA A 146 -21.31 -2.15 41.84
N ILE A 147 -20.06 -2.59 41.68
CA ILE A 147 -19.48 -3.66 42.49
C ILE A 147 -19.17 -3.07 43.87
N PRO A 148 -19.67 -3.65 44.98
CA PRO A 148 -19.32 -3.19 46.31
C PRO A 148 -17.80 -3.27 46.50
N LYS A 149 -17.21 -2.27 47.18
CA LYS A 149 -15.76 -2.10 47.38
C LYS A 149 -15.05 -3.36 47.94
N SER A 150 -15.80 -4.31 48.50
CA SER A 150 -15.33 -5.62 48.97
C SER A 150 -14.89 -6.59 47.86
N PHE A 151 -15.34 -6.40 46.60
CA PHE A 151 -14.96 -7.25 45.46
C PHE A 151 -13.83 -6.67 44.60
N CYS A 152 -13.21 -5.56 45.01
CA CYS A 152 -12.07 -4.93 44.32
C CYS A 152 -10.84 -5.83 44.16
N LEU A 153 -10.74 -6.93 44.93
CA LEU A 153 -9.68 -7.93 44.78
C LEU A 153 -9.77 -8.68 43.44
N LEU A 154 -10.98 -8.93 42.93
CA LEU A 154 -11.19 -9.50 41.60
C LEU A 154 -10.84 -8.50 40.49
N ALA A 155 -11.11 -7.20 40.70
CA ALA A 155 -10.65 -6.14 39.79
C ALA A 155 -9.11 -6.01 39.83
N HIS A 156 -8.46 -6.22 40.97
CA HIS A 156 -7.00 -6.31 41.08
C HIS A 156 -6.44 -7.56 40.40
N LEU A 157 -7.13 -8.72 40.46
CA LEU A 157 -6.78 -9.91 39.69
C LEU A 157 -6.92 -9.68 38.19
N ILE A 158 -8.00 -9.03 37.75
CA ILE A 158 -8.20 -8.67 36.34
C ILE A 158 -7.16 -7.64 35.90
N CYS A 159 -6.80 -6.67 36.75
CA CYS A 159 -5.81 -5.64 36.46
C CYS A 159 -4.36 -6.16 36.50
N THR A 160 -4.05 -7.14 37.36
CA THR A 160 -2.78 -7.89 37.34
C THR A 160 -2.73 -8.85 36.15
N ALA A 161 -3.83 -9.52 35.79
CA ALA A 161 -3.93 -10.31 34.57
C ALA A 161 -3.80 -9.45 33.30
N PHE A 162 -4.33 -8.22 33.29
CA PHE A 162 -4.19 -7.26 32.20
C PHE A 162 -2.78 -6.63 32.14
N LYS A 163 -2.14 -6.37 33.30
CA LYS A 163 -0.70 -6.05 33.39
C LYS A 163 0.16 -7.19 32.84
N LEU A 164 -0.18 -8.44 33.15
CA LEU A 164 0.47 -9.61 32.54
C LEU A 164 0.19 -9.65 31.03
N CYS A 165 -1.03 -9.37 30.55
CA CYS A 165 -1.35 -9.49 29.12
C CYS A 165 -0.72 -8.37 28.25
N LEU A 166 -0.64 -7.14 28.76
CA LEU A 166 -0.01 -6.00 28.07
C LEU A 166 1.51 -6.04 28.10
N VAL A 167 2.13 -6.59 29.16
CA VAL A 167 3.61 -6.74 29.22
C VAL A 167 4.07 -8.05 28.55
N LYS A 168 3.29 -9.14 28.64
CA LYS A 168 3.69 -10.45 28.08
C LYS A 168 3.68 -10.53 26.56
N THR A 169 2.94 -9.67 25.85
CA THR A 169 2.94 -9.69 24.38
C THR A 169 4.19 -9.07 23.74
N CYS A 170 5.04 -8.38 24.51
CA CYS A 170 6.32 -7.85 24.00
C CYS A 170 7.53 -8.64 24.52
N PHE A 171 7.51 -9.09 25.78
CA PHE A 171 8.67 -9.79 26.36
C PHE A 171 8.77 -11.25 25.89
N PHE A 172 7.67 -12.02 25.84
CA PHE A 172 7.71 -13.43 25.40
C PHE A 172 8.03 -13.59 23.90
N CYS A 173 7.65 -12.63 23.06
CA CYS A 173 8.01 -12.66 21.63
C CYS A 173 9.47 -12.29 21.34
N ARG A 174 10.19 -11.66 22.29
CA ARG A 174 11.64 -11.44 22.23
C ARG A 174 12.40 -12.56 22.96
N LEU A 175 11.92 -13.00 24.12
CA LEU A 175 12.53 -14.08 24.90
C LEU A 175 12.40 -15.44 24.19
N GLY A 176 11.26 -15.76 23.60
CA GLY A 176 11.09 -16.98 22.81
C GLY A 176 11.98 -17.02 21.56
N ARG A 177 12.22 -15.87 20.92
CA ARG A 177 13.15 -15.74 19.79
C ARG A 177 14.63 -15.78 20.22
N TRP A 178 14.93 -15.41 21.47
CA TRP A 178 16.27 -15.47 22.03
C TRP A 178 16.62 -16.86 22.55
N ILE A 179 15.67 -17.55 23.20
CA ILE A 179 15.80 -18.94 23.66
C ILE A 179 15.92 -19.90 22.48
N GLN A 180 15.16 -19.69 21.41
CA GLN A 180 15.24 -20.51 20.19
C GLN A 180 16.54 -20.29 19.39
N LYS A 181 17.32 -19.23 19.72
CA LYS A 181 18.58 -18.89 19.05
C LYS A 181 19.82 -19.24 19.89
N ASN A 182 19.68 -19.46 21.20
CA ASN A 182 20.78 -19.77 22.12
C ASN A 182 20.45 -21.01 22.95
N GLY A 183 20.10 -22.11 22.27
CA GLY A 183 19.65 -23.34 22.92
C GLY A 183 20.51 -23.72 24.13
N MET A 184 19.87 -23.80 25.30
CA MET A 184 20.43 -24.44 26.47
C MET A 184 19.71 -25.78 26.62
N GLN A 185 20.45 -26.85 26.31
CA GLN A 185 20.16 -28.20 26.80
C GLN A 185 20.30 -28.20 28.33
N PRO A 186 19.55 -29.10 29.02
CA PRO A 186 19.23 -29.01 30.44
C PRO A 186 20.44 -29.02 31.36
#